data_AF-A0A370NI74-F1
#
_entry.id   AF-A0A370NI74-F1
#
_cell.length_a   1.000
_cell.length_b   1.000
_cell.length_c   1.000
_cell.angle_alpha   90.00
_cell.angle_beta   90.00
_cell.angle_gamma   90.00
#
_symmetry.space_group_name_H-M   'P 1'
#
loop_
_entity.id
_entity.type
_entity.pdbx_description
1 polymer ?
#
loop_
_entity_poly.entity_id
_entity_poly.type
_entity_poly.pdbx_seq_one_letter_code
_entity_poly.pdbx_strand_id
1 'polypeptide(L)'
;MLALAYAGYRAWAKAGNLNFPDEKRYTLLQEILRYCAEECSLACCYPQEYRLREIAAMLDAAYPRYARTRERLSARRNRNVRAQH
;
A
#
# COMPACT_ATOMS: atom_id res chain seq x y z
N MET A 1 -15.12 2.18 4.77
CA MET A 1 -13.72 2.02 5.24
C MET A 1 -13.11 0.69 4.80
N LEU A 2 -13.77 -0.45 5.03
CA LEU A 2 -13.23 -1.78 4.69
C LEU A 2 -12.77 -1.93 3.23
N ALA A 3 -13.57 -1.41 2.27
CA ALA A 3 -13.20 -1.42 0.86
C ALA A 3 -11.91 -0.64 0.56
N LEU A 4 -11.72 0.53 1.19
CA LEU A 4 -10.50 1.33 1.06
C LEU A 4 -9.30 0.62 1.69
N ALA A 5 -9.48 0.04 2.88
CA ALA A 5 -8.41 -0.70 3.54
C ALA A 5 -7.95 -1.90 2.70
N TYR A 6 -8.90 -2.66 2.15
CA TYR A 6 -8.59 -3.77 1.26
C TYR A 6 -7.92 -3.31 -0.04
N ALA A 7 -8.40 -2.21 -0.64
CA ALA A 7 -7.79 -1.64 -1.84
C ALA A 7 -6.35 -1.16 -1.56
N GLY A 8 -6.12 -0.48 -0.44
CA GLY A 8 -4.80 -0.04 0.01
C GLY A 8 -3.85 -1.21 0.25
N TYR A 9 -4.27 -2.21 1.02
CA TYR A 9 -3.52 -3.45 1.22
C TYR A 9 -3.17 -4.12 -0.11
N ARG A 10 -4.15 -4.32 -0.99
CA ARG A 10 -3.96 -5.03 -2.26
C ARG A 10 -3.01 -4.28 -3.19
N ALA A 11 -3.16 -2.96 -3.30
CA ALA A 11 -2.27 -2.12 -4.08
C ALA A 11 -0.84 -2.17 -3.52
N TRP A 12 -0.71 -2.10 -2.19
CA TRP A 12 0.57 -2.12 -1.52
C TRP A 12 1.30 -3.47 -1.68
N ALA A 13 0.60 -4.58 -1.43
CA ALA A 13 1.13 -5.93 -1.56
C ALA A 13 1.49 -6.26 -3.01
N LYS A 14 0.64 -5.91 -3.98
CA LYS A 14 0.89 -6.16 -5.42
C LYS A 14 2.15 -5.45 -5.90
N ALA A 15 2.36 -4.20 -5.51
CA ALA A 15 3.55 -3.45 -5.92
C ALA A 15 4.86 -4.05 -5.36
N GLY A 16 4.80 -4.71 -4.21
CA GLY A 16 5.95 -5.38 -3.61
C GLY A 16 6.07 -6.86 -3.94
N ASN A 17 5.17 -7.41 -4.77
CA ASN A 17 5.01 -8.86 -4.95
C ASN A 17 4.99 -9.62 -3.61
N LEU A 18 4.30 -9.05 -2.61
CA LEU A 18 4.26 -9.56 -1.25
C LEU A 18 3.09 -10.53 -1.11
N ASN A 19 3.35 -11.68 -0.50
CA ASN A 19 2.33 -12.61 -0.07
C ASN A 19 2.43 -12.81 1.44
N PHE A 20 1.28 -12.76 2.12
CA PHE A 20 1.19 -12.83 3.57
C PHE A 20 0.22 -13.94 3.95
N PRO A 21 0.52 -14.70 5.03
CA PRO A 21 -0.44 -15.62 5.62
C PRO A 21 -1.67 -14.84 6.12
N ASP A 22 -2.80 -15.54 6.26
CA ASP A 22 -4.07 -14.91 6.58
C ASP A 22 -4.04 -14.12 7.89
N GLU A 23 -3.41 -14.65 8.94
CA GLU A 23 -3.24 -13.95 10.22
C GLU A 23 -2.58 -12.59 10.04
N LYS A 24 -1.46 -12.54 9.31
CA LYS A 24 -0.74 -11.29 9.04
C LYS A 24 -1.54 -10.35 8.13
N ARG A 25 -2.34 -10.89 7.21
CA ARG A 25 -3.25 -10.08 6.40
C ARG A 25 -4.30 -9.40 7.27
N TYR A 26 -4.89 -10.11 8.23
CA TYR A 26 -5.87 -9.52 9.15
C TYR A 26 -5.26 -8.40 9.99
N THR A 27 -4.06 -8.59 10.54
CA THR A 27 -3.35 -7.55 11.29
C THR A 27 -3.12 -6.29 10.44
N LEU A 28 -2.62 -6.46 9.20
CA LEU A 28 -2.39 -5.34 8.29
C LEU A 28 -3.70 -4.60 7.94
N LEU A 29 -4.79 -5.34 7.71
CA LEU A 29 -6.09 -4.73 7.42
C LEU A 29 -6.63 -3.93 8.61
N GLN A 30 -6.44 -4.43 9.84
CA GLN A 30 -6.81 -3.70 11.06
C GLN A 30 -5.99 -2.42 11.25
N GLU A 31 -4.69 -2.46 10.98
CA GLU A 31 -3.82 -1.27 11.03
C GLU A 31 -4.27 -0.20 10.02
N ILE A 32 -4.55 -0.62 8.78
CA ILE A 32 -5.03 0.31 7.75
C ILE A 32 -6.40 0.89 8.13
N LEU A 33 -7.30 0.07 8.69
CA LEU A 33 -8.61 0.53 9.15
C LEU A 33 -8.48 1.58 10.25
N ARG A 34 -7.61 1.33 11.24
CA ARG A 34 -7.32 2.28 12.32
C ARG A 34 -6.78 3.60 11.77
N TYR A 35 -5.78 3.54 10.90
CA TYR A 35 -5.22 4.72 10.23
C TYR A 35 -6.28 5.50 9.44
N CYS A 36 -7.13 4.81 8.66
CA CYS A 36 -8.20 5.46 7.91
C CYS A 36 -9.23 6.17 8.80
N ALA A 37 -9.46 5.64 10.01
CA ALA A 37 -10.37 6.23 11.00
C ALA A 37 -9.75 7.45 11.69
N GLU A 38 -8.46 7.38 12.03
CA GLU A 38 -7.70 8.47 12.67
C GLU A 38 -7.51 9.66 11.71
N GLU A 39 -7.14 9.40 10.46
CA GLU A 39 -6.83 10.44 9.46
C GLU A 39 -8.06 10.94 8.69
N CYS A 40 -9.28 10.56 9.09
CA CYS A 40 -10.52 10.90 8.39
C CYS A 40 -10.44 10.62 6.87
N SER A 41 -9.78 9.54 6.45
CA SER A 41 -9.45 9.27 5.03
C SER A 41 -10.67 9.00 4.14
N LEU A 42 -11.89 9.04 4.69
CA LEU A 42 -13.14 9.02 3.95
C LEU A 42 -13.70 10.41 3.62
N ALA A 43 -13.07 11.49 4.08
CA ALA A 43 -13.45 12.83 3.70
C ALA A 43 -13.49 12.93 2.15
N CYS A 44 -14.60 13.45 1.63
CA CYS A 44 -14.93 13.48 0.19
C CYS A 44 -13.86 14.19 -0.67
N CYS A 45 -13.00 14.99 -0.02
CA CYS A 45 -12.02 15.87 -0.64
C CYS A 45 -10.82 15.13 -1.27
N TYR A 46 -10.60 13.85 -0.96
CA TYR A 46 -9.41 13.13 -1.40
C TYR A 46 -9.68 12.13 -2.53
N PRO A 47 -9.02 12.27 -3.69
CA PRO A 47 -9.04 11.28 -4.75
C PRO A 47 -8.64 9.89 -4.22
N GLN A 48 -9.15 8.83 -4.85
CA GLN A 48 -8.80 7.47 -4.43
C GLN A 48 -7.29 7.20 -4.54
N GLU A 49 -6.63 7.70 -5.58
CA GLU A 49 -5.18 7.56 -5.76
C GLU A 49 -4.37 8.19 -4.62
N TYR A 50 -4.79 9.35 -4.14
CA TYR A 50 -4.17 10.02 -2.99
C TYR A 50 -4.27 9.13 -1.75
N ARG A 51 -5.48 8.63 -1.45
CA ARG A 51 -5.71 7.77 -0.28
C ARG A 51 -4.92 6.47 -0.33
N LEU A 52 -4.81 5.86 -1.51
CA LEU A 52 -3.98 4.66 -1.70
C LEU A 52 -2.49 4.95 -1.51
N ARG A 53 -2.02 6.14 -1.89
CA ARG A 53 -0.63 6.58 -1.68
C ARG A 53 -0.33 6.79 -0.20
N GLU A 54 -1.22 7.44 0.53
CA GLU A 54 -1.07 7.65 1.98
C GLU A 54 -1.04 6.32 2.74
N ILE A 55 -1.95 5.39 2.43
CA ILE A 55 -1.93 4.04 3.03
C ILE A 55 -0.61 3.32 2.71
N ALA A 56 -0.12 3.43 1.48
CA ALA A 56 1.15 2.83 1.10
C ALA A 56 2.34 3.44 1.86
N ALA A 57 2.36 4.77 2.05
CA ALA A 57 3.39 5.46 2.80
C ALA A 57 3.38 5.08 4.28
N MET A 58 2.19 5.00 4.89
CA MET A 58 2.01 4.51 6.26
C MET A 58 2.57 3.09 6.42
N LEU A 59 2.23 2.17 5.51
CA LEU A 59 2.73 0.79 5.53
C LEU A 59 4.23 0.71 5.26
N ASP A 60 4.78 1.56 4.38
CA ASP A 60 6.21 1.60 4.09
C ASP A 60 7.00 2.12 5.30
N ALA A 61 6.45 3.08 6.06
CA ALA A 61 7.01 3.56 7.32
C ALA A 61 6.95 2.50 8.43
N ALA A 62 5.81 1.81 8.58
CA ALA A 62 5.62 0.78 9.60
C ALA A 62 6.41 -0.50 9.29
N TYR A 63 6.64 -0.81 8.01
CA TYR A 63 7.33 -2.01 7.58
C TYR A 63 8.50 -1.74 6.60
N PRO A 64 9.63 -1.18 7.07
CA PRO A 64 10.75 -0.76 6.22
C PRO A 64 11.35 -1.89 5.35
N ARG A 65 11.30 -3.14 5.84
CA ARG A 65 11.78 -4.30 5.07
C ARG A 65 10.97 -4.51 3.78
N TYR A 66 9.65 -4.32 3.84
CA TYR A 66 8.77 -4.47 2.68
C TYR A 66 8.84 -3.25 1.77
N ALA A 67 9.02 -2.05 2.34
CA ALA A 67 9.27 -0.81 1.58
C ALA A 67 10.48 -0.96 0.65
N ARG A 68 11.63 -1.44 1.17
CA ARG A 68 12.83 -1.68 0.37
C ARG A 68 12.60 -2.66 -0.79
N THR A 69 11.80 -3.72 -0.56
CA THR A 69 11.45 -4.67 -1.62
C THR A 69 10.62 -4.01 -2.71
N ARG A 70 9.62 -3.20 -2.32
CA ARG A 70 8.77 -2.42 -3.24
C ARG A 70 9.58 -1.43 -4.06
N GLU A 71 10.48 -0.68 -3.44
CA GLU A 71 11.38 0.26 -4.13
C GLU A 71 12.25 -0.45 -5.17
N ARG A 72 12.86 -1.58 -4.80
CA ARG A 72 13.69 -2.38 -5.73
C ARG A 72 12.89 -2.87 -6.93
N LEU A 73 11.67 -3.34 -6.72
CA LEU A 73 10.80 -3.83 -7.80
C LEU A 73 10.29 -2.69 -8.68
N SER A 74 9.91 -1.56 -8.08
CA SER A 74 9.55 -0.33 -8.80
C SER A 74 10.70 0.15 -9.69
N ALA A 75 11.92 0.22 -9.15
CA ALA A 75 13.12 0.59 -9.90
C ALA A 75 13.44 -0.39 -11.04
N ARG A 76 13.15 -1.68 -10.87
CA ARG A 76 13.29 -2.68 -11.93
C ARG A 76 12.25 -2.47 -13.03
N ARG A 77 10.98 -2.23 -12.66
CA ARG A 77 9.90 -1.98 -13.61
C ARG A 77 10.17 -0.74 -14.47
N ASN A 78 10.63 0.35 -13.84
CA ASN A 78 10.95 1.60 -14.54
C ASN A 78 12.13 1.44 -15.51
N ARG A 79 13.13 0.61 -15.17
CA ARG A 79 14.22 0.24 -16.09
C ARG A 79 13.72 -0.56 -17.29
N ASN A 80 12.85 -1.55 -17.07
CA ASN A 80 12.30 -2.35 -18.16
C ASN A 80 11.43 -1.52 -19.12
N VAL A 81 10.63 -0.59 -18.60
CA VAL A 81 9.81 0.32 -19.43
C VAL A 81 10.71 1.21 -20.30
N ARG A 82 11.80 1.74 -19.75
CA ARG A 82 12.77 2.55 -20.50
C ARG A 82 13.58 1.77 -21.53
N ALA A 83 13.72 0.46 -21.39
CA ALA A 83 14.45 -0.39 -22.34
C ALA A 83 13.60 -0.87 -23.52
N GLN A 84 12.28 -0.63 -23.48
CA GLN A 84 11.32 -1.03 -24.52
C GLN A 84 10.90 0.14 -25.43
N HIS A 85 11.49 1.33 -25.22
CA HIS A 85 11.35 2.54 -26.01
C HIS A 85 12.72 2.93 -26.57
#